data_AF-A0A317MDF7-F1
#
_entry.id   AF-A0A317MDF7-F1
#
_cell.length_a   1.000
_cell.length_b   1.000
_cell.length_c   1.000
_cell.angle_alpha   90.00
_cell.angle_beta   90.00
_cell.angle_gamma   90.00
#
_symmetry.space_group_name_H-M   'P 1'
#
loop_
_entity.id
_entity.type
_entity.pdbx_description
1 polymer ?
#
loop_
_entity_poly.entity_id
_entity_poly.type
_entity_poly.pdbx_seq_one_letter_code
_entity_poly.pdbx_strand_id
1 'polypeptide(L)'
;MATPNEYVPTPTEVIASWIPHDARWDKQARAAARRGVTDLRQYVIGLVSDYRDGGVELTDEYDRRTIDAVVEDVELGGGLGRVRWDTVQDAMLVPDRSGVW
;
A
#
# COMPACT_ATOMS: atom_id res chain seq x y z
N MET A 1 -4.71 24.15 -26.79
CA MET A 1 -5.29 23.70 -25.51
C MET A 1 -4.38 22.63 -24.97
N ALA A 2 -3.57 22.92 -23.96
CA ALA A 2 -2.86 21.88 -23.22
C ALA A 2 -3.89 21.20 -22.33
N THR A 3 -4.02 19.88 -22.42
CA THR A 3 -4.76 19.10 -21.43
C THR A 3 -4.14 19.38 -20.05
N PRO A 4 -4.94 19.50 -18.97
CA PRO A 4 -4.37 19.58 -17.64
C PRO A 4 -3.51 18.34 -17.46
N ASN A 5 -2.24 18.56 -17.12
CA ASN A 5 -1.23 17.53 -16.88
C ASN A 5 -1.85 16.40 -16.05
N GLU A 6 -2.18 15.27 -16.68
CA GLU A 6 -2.85 14.15 -16.03
C GLU A 6 -1.83 13.53 -15.09
N TYR A 7 -1.98 13.83 -13.79
CA TYR A 7 -1.07 13.37 -12.77
C TYR A 7 -1.27 11.87 -12.56
N VAL A 8 -0.24 11.08 -12.86
CA VAL A 8 -0.21 9.66 -12.52
C VAL A 8 0.55 9.51 -11.19
N PRO A 9 -0.10 9.06 -10.11
CA PRO A 9 0.57 8.86 -8.83
C PRO A 9 1.67 7.79 -8.98
N THR A 10 2.76 7.98 -8.25
CA THR A 10 3.81 6.98 -8.21
C THR A 10 3.36 5.77 -7.39
N PRO A 11 3.91 4.56 -7.63
CA PRO A 11 3.60 3.38 -6.82
C PRO A 11 3.88 3.57 -5.34
N THR A 12 4.88 4.40 -5.01
CA THR A 12 5.21 4.78 -3.64
C THR A 12 4.06 5.56 -3.00
N GLU A 13 3.51 6.55 -3.71
CA GLU A 13 2.41 7.37 -3.22
C GLU A 13 1.15 6.54 -3.04
N VAL A 14 0.80 5.71 -4.03
CA VAL A 14 -0.38 4.83 -3.95
C VAL A 14 -0.34 3.98 -2.69
N ILE A 15 0.77 3.26 -2.44
CA ILE A 15 0.89 2.37 -1.28
C ILE A 15 0.94 3.18 0.03
N ALA A 16 1.69 4.28 0.07
CA ALA A 16 1.85 5.10 1.26
C ALA A 16 0.57 5.86 1.64
N SER A 17 -0.33 6.14 0.69
CA SER A 17 -1.62 6.80 0.95
C SER A 17 -2.77 5.83 1.17
N TRP A 18 -2.67 4.59 0.73
CA TRP A 18 -3.74 3.60 0.90
C TRP A 18 -3.61 2.83 2.22
N ILE A 19 -2.51 2.10 2.41
CA ILE A 19 -2.39 1.12 3.49
C ILE A 19 -2.56 1.72 4.90
N PRO A 20 -2.02 2.91 5.25
CA PRO A 20 -2.18 3.44 6.60
C PRO A 20 -3.62 3.84 6.93
N HIS A 21 -4.47 3.98 5.92
CA HIS A 21 -5.84 4.48 6.01
C HIS A 21 -6.89 3.39 5.76
N ASP A 22 -6.49 2.20 5.31
CA ASP A 22 -7.38 1.04 5.20
C ASP A 22 -7.29 0.19 6.46
N ALA A 23 -8.32 0.30 7.32
CA ALA A 23 -8.39 -0.39 8.61
C ALA A 23 -8.29 -1.93 8.52
N ARG A 24 -8.46 -2.51 7.33
CA ARG A 24 -8.26 -3.93 7.08
C ARG A 24 -6.78 -4.31 7.13
N TRP A 25 -5.91 -3.47 6.57
CA TRP A 25 -4.50 -3.80 6.31
C TRP A 25 -3.52 -3.02 7.19
N ASP A 26 -3.96 -1.88 7.77
CA ASP A 26 -3.10 -0.95 8.50
C ASP A 26 -2.31 -1.65 9.63
N LYS A 27 -2.97 -2.49 10.42
CA LYS A 27 -2.38 -3.11 11.62
C LYS A 27 -1.24 -4.05 11.26
N GLN A 28 -1.46 -4.94 10.28
CA GLN A 28 -0.46 -5.90 9.84
C GLN A 28 0.69 -5.20 9.12
N ALA A 29 0.38 -4.23 8.25
CA ALA A 29 1.39 -3.43 7.56
C ALA A 29 2.28 -2.66 8.54
N ARG A 30 1.70 -2.01 9.56
CA ARG A 30 2.46 -1.32 10.62
C ARG A 30 3.29 -2.29 11.44
N ALA A 31 2.78 -3.49 11.73
CA ALA A 31 3.58 -4.53 12.40
C ALA A 31 4.77 -4.98 11.54
N ALA A 32 4.59 -5.16 10.23
CA ALA A 32 5.66 -5.47 9.30
C ALA A 32 6.69 -4.32 9.20
N ALA A 33 6.22 -3.08 9.08
CA ALA A 33 7.08 -1.88 9.05
C ALA A 33 7.97 -1.75 10.30
N ARG A 34 7.45 -2.11 11.49
CA ARG A 34 8.25 -2.11 12.72
C ARG A 34 9.34 -3.19 12.74
N ARG A 35 9.16 -4.29 12.02
CA ARG A 35 10.18 -5.34 11.86
C ARG A 35 11.25 -4.93 10.85
N GLY A 36 10.88 -4.19 9.82
CA GLY A 36 11.81 -3.55 8.89
C GLY A 36 11.24 -3.35 7.49
N VAL A 37 12.01 -2.68 6.63
CA VAL A 37 11.67 -2.46 5.20
C VAL A 37 11.44 -3.78 4.47
N THR A 38 12.25 -4.80 4.74
CA THR A 38 12.16 -6.11 4.08
C THR A 38 10.85 -6.81 4.42
N ASP A 39 10.49 -6.88 5.70
CA ASP A 39 9.22 -7.47 6.16
C ASP A 39 8.01 -6.72 5.58
N LEU A 40 8.07 -5.39 5.57
CA LEU A 40 7.02 -4.57 4.98
C LEU A 40 6.86 -4.84 3.48
N ARG A 41 7.97 -4.90 2.74
CA ARG A 41 7.96 -5.20 1.32
C ARG A 41 7.35 -6.57 1.04
N GLN A 42 7.73 -7.59 1.80
CA GLN A 42 7.17 -8.94 1.65
C GLN A 42 5.67 -8.98 1.97
N TYR A 43 5.25 -8.28 3.02
CA TYR A 43 3.84 -8.16 3.37
C TYR A 43 3.04 -7.51 2.23
N VAL A 44 3.49 -6.36 1.71
CA VAL A 44 2.77 -5.65 0.65
C VAL A 44 2.73 -6.48 -0.63
N ILE A 45 3.83 -7.14 -1.02
CA ILE A 45 3.85 -8.03 -2.19
C ILE A 45 2.86 -9.19 -2.00
N GLY A 46 2.85 -9.84 -0.84
CA GLY A 46 1.88 -10.90 -0.54
C GLY A 46 0.44 -10.40 -0.64
N LEU A 47 0.17 -9.19 -0.16
CA LEU A 47 -1.16 -8.58 -0.22
C LEU A 47 -1.60 -8.32 -1.65
N VAL A 48 -0.77 -7.68 -2.46
CA VAL A 48 -1.16 -7.21 -3.80
C VAL A 48 -0.96 -8.24 -4.93
N SER A 49 -0.07 -9.23 -4.74
CA SER A 49 0.22 -10.24 -5.75
C SER A 49 -0.40 -11.60 -5.43
N ASP A 50 -0.49 -11.96 -4.16
CA ASP A 50 -0.99 -13.28 -3.74
C ASP A 50 -2.36 -13.22 -3.05
N TYR A 51 -2.94 -12.02 -2.89
CA TYR A 51 -4.14 -11.78 -2.07
C TYR A 51 -3.99 -12.39 -0.67
N ARG A 52 -2.86 -12.12 -0.02
CA ARG A 52 -2.57 -12.60 1.34
C ARG A 52 -2.33 -11.45 2.30
N ASP A 53 -3.13 -11.43 3.38
CA ASP A 53 -2.84 -10.57 4.53
C ASP A 53 -1.83 -11.27 5.44
N GLY A 54 -0.55 -11.07 5.10
CA GLY A 54 0.57 -11.79 5.71
C GLY A 54 0.53 -13.28 5.34
N GLY A 55 0.18 -14.13 6.31
CA GLY A 55 0.10 -15.58 6.11
C GLY A 55 -1.29 -16.10 5.75
N VAL A 56 -2.31 -15.22 5.70
CA VAL A 56 -3.71 -15.62 5.56
C VAL A 56 -4.20 -15.27 4.16
N GLU A 57 -4.77 -16.24 3.45
CA GLU A 57 -5.40 -16.01 2.14
C GLU A 57 -6.70 -15.21 2.31
N LEU A 58 -6.87 -14.18 1.47
CA LEU A 58 -8.09 -13.40 1.39
C LEU A 58 -9.11 -14.17 0.54
N THR A 59 -10.20 -14.59 1.16
CA THR A 59 -11.30 -15.30 0.46
C THR A 59 -12.49 -14.40 0.13
N ASP A 60 -12.53 -13.20 0.70
CA ASP A 60 -13.60 -12.24 0.49
C ASP A 60 -13.45 -11.52 -0.86
N GLU A 61 -14.51 -11.48 -1.65
CA GLU A 61 -14.50 -10.88 -3.00
C GLU A 61 -14.37 -9.35 -2.96
N TYR A 62 -14.93 -8.71 -1.95
CA TYR A 62 -14.86 -7.25 -1.80
C TYR A 62 -13.45 -6.80 -1.44
N ASP A 63 -12.74 -7.55 -0.59
CA ASP A 63 -11.34 -7.32 -0.29
C ASP A 63 -10.45 -7.48 -1.54
N ARG A 64 -10.66 -8.55 -2.32
CA ARG A 64 -9.92 -8.76 -3.58
C ARG A 64 -10.13 -7.62 -4.57
N ARG A 65 -11.38 -7.18 -4.79
CA ARG A 65 -11.67 -6.03 -5.67
C ARG A 65 -11.04 -4.72 -5.20
N THR A 66 -10.97 -4.52 -3.89
CA THR A 66 -10.31 -3.34 -3.32
C THR A 66 -8.81 -3.38 -3.63
N ILE A 67 -8.19 -4.54 -3.52
CA ILE A 67 -6.77 -4.75 -3.87
C ILE A 67 -6.54 -4.60 -5.37
N ASP A 68 -7.43 -5.11 -6.22
CA ASP A 68 -7.34 -4.98 -7.67
C ASP A 68 -7.25 -3.51 -8.11
N ALA A 69 -8.08 -2.64 -7.54
CA ALA A 69 -8.02 -1.21 -7.83
C ALA A 69 -6.66 -0.59 -7.48
N VAL A 70 -6.07 -0.99 -6.35
CA VAL A 70 -4.73 -0.53 -5.94
C VAL A 70 -3.66 -1.07 -6.88
N VAL A 71 -3.77 -2.32 -7.31
CA VAL A 71 -2.84 -2.94 -8.26
C VAL A 71 -2.86 -2.17 -9.58
N GLU A 72 -4.03 -1.81 -10.09
CA GLU A 72 -4.15 -0.98 -11.30
C GLU A 72 -3.41 0.36 -11.15
N ASP A 73 -3.61 1.08 -10.05
CA ASP A 73 -2.93 2.35 -9.79
C ASP A 73 -1.40 2.19 -9.66
N VAL A 74 -0.94 1.11 -9.02
CA VAL A 74 0.49 0.77 -8.91
C VAL A 74 1.08 0.46 -10.29
N GLU A 75 0.40 -0.30 -11.14
CA GLU A 75 0.89 -0.64 -12.47
C GLU A 75 0.91 0.59 -13.39
N LEU A 76 -0.09 1.47 -13.31
CA LEU A 76 -0.10 2.76 -14.01
C LEU A 76 1.10 3.64 -13.63
N GLY A 77 1.50 3.63 -12.35
CA GLY A 77 2.70 4.32 -11.86
C GLY A 77 4.03 3.66 -12.26
N GLY A 78 4.01 2.52 -12.96
CA GLY A 78 5.19 1.78 -13.41
C GLY A 78 5.61 0.63 -12.50
N GLY A 79 4.69 0.13 -11.66
CA GLY A 79 4.75 -1.14 -10.96
C GLY A 79 5.56 -1.14 -9.66
N LEU A 80 5.48 -2.26 -8.94
CA LEU A 80 6.13 -2.46 -7.63
C LEU A 80 7.65 -2.28 -7.65
N GLY A 81 8.30 -2.45 -8.81
CA GLY A 81 9.73 -2.24 -8.99
C GLY A 81 10.18 -0.79 -8.76
N ARG A 82 9.26 0.18 -8.82
CA ARG A 82 9.53 1.62 -8.61
C ARG A 82 9.18 2.11 -7.21
N VAL A 83 8.73 1.22 -6.33
CA VAL A 83 8.36 1.58 -4.95
C VAL A 83 9.61 1.90 -4.14
N ARG A 84 9.59 3.07 -3.49
CA ARG A 84 10.57 3.49 -2.51
C ARG A 84 10.14 3.00 -1.12
N TRP A 85 10.60 1.81 -0.77
CA TRP A 85 10.15 1.10 0.43
C TRP A 85 10.54 1.79 1.74
N ASP A 86 11.62 2.56 1.75
CA ASP A 86 11.98 3.48 2.84
C ASP A 86 10.85 4.47 3.13
N THR A 87 10.34 5.12 2.08
CA THR A 87 9.28 6.12 2.19
C THR A 87 7.94 5.48 2.62
N VAL A 88 7.63 4.29 2.11
CA VAL A 88 6.44 3.55 2.54
C VAL A 88 6.55 3.15 4.02
N GLN A 89 7.72 2.70 4.46
CA GLN A 89 7.95 2.35 5.88
C GLN A 89 7.75 3.57 6.78
N ASP A 90 8.33 4.71 6.41
CA ASP A 90 8.16 5.96 7.16
C ASP A 90 6.68 6.30 7.32
N ALA A 91 5.89 6.23 6.24
CA ALA A 91 4.44 6.47 6.28
C ALA A 91 3.69 5.52 7.25
N MET A 92 4.10 4.26 7.33
CA MET A 92 3.52 3.30 8.30
C MET A 92 3.92 3.58 9.75
N LEU A 93 5.10 4.18 9.97
CA LEU A 93 5.62 4.46 11.30
C LEU A 93 5.16 5.82 11.84
N VAL A 94 4.71 6.74 10.97
CA VAL A 94 4.08 7.98 11.41
C VAL A 94 2.81 7.64 12.21
N PRO A 95 2.69 8.12 13.46
CA PRO A 95 1.43 8.04 14.20
C PRO A 95 0.36 8.75 13.40
N ASP A 96 -0.80 8.14 13.24
CA ASP A 96 -1.90 8.76 12.50
C ASP A 96 -2.18 10.15 13.09
N ARG A 97 -1.91 11.21 12.30
CA ARG A 97 -2.15 12.59 12.71
C ARG A 97 -3.65 12.91 12.77
N SER A 98 -4.52 11.94 12.54
CA SER A 98 -5.97 12.05 12.79
C SER A 98 -6.33 12.19 14.28
N GLY A 99 -5.38 11.97 15.20
CA GLY A 99 -5.56 12.19 16.65
C GLY A 99 -5.47 13.64 17.13
N VAL A 100 -5.96 14.62 16.36
CA VAL A 100 -6.10 16.01 16.83
C VAL A 100 -7.59 16.32 16.99
N TRP A 101 -8.07 16.08 18.21
CA TRP A 101 -9.20 16.64 18.96
C TRP A 101 -10.48 17.07 18.23
#